data_AF-A0A7X9UC19-F1
#
_entry.id   AF-A0A7X9UC19-F1
#
_cell.length_a   1.000
_cell.length_b   1.000
_cell.length_c   1.000
_cell.angle_alpha   90.00
_cell.angle_beta   90.00
_cell.angle_gamma   90.00
#
_symmetry.space_group_name_H-M   'P 1'
#
loop_
_entity.id
_entity.type
_entity.pdbx_description
1 polymer ?
#
loop_
_entity_poly.entity_id
_entity_poly.type
_entity_poly.pdbx_seq_one_letter_code
_entity_poly.pdbx_strand_id
1 'polypeptide(L)'
;MTVDAGALRGWSKERAELYGKPHLGARYTRGASYEALQQRCAVCGRRAGSCHHVARRSWGRSFRLVTPNGTWELRSPLFALCGSGTTGCHGGFHDGGLRAEWSWRSSVYEEAWWSGELLREYGPHHPGLYEYGRWLVTDRDGNEMFREAM
;
A
#
# COMPACT_ATOMS: atom_id res chain seq x y z
N MET A 1 -2.59 5.92 -16.98
CA MET A 1 -2.50 7.39 -17.20
C MET A 1 -1.09 7.94 -17.01
N THR A 2 -0.78 9.11 -17.60
CA THR A 2 0.40 9.94 -17.27
C THR A 2 0.05 10.88 -16.13
N VAL A 3 0.82 10.86 -15.04
CA VAL A 3 0.63 11.75 -13.88
C VAL A 3 1.53 12.97 -14.06
N ASP A 4 1.04 14.15 -13.69
CA ASP A 4 1.84 15.37 -13.69
C ASP A 4 3.14 15.20 -12.87
N ALA A 5 4.27 15.60 -13.46
CA ALA A 5 5.58 15.45 -12.84
C ALA A 5 5.71 16.28 -11.54
N GLY A 6 5.01 17.42 -11.46
CA GLY A 6 4.92 18.24 -10.27
C GLY A 6 4.21 17.52 -9.12
N ALA A 7 3.11 16.81 -9.42
CA ALA A 7 2.42 15.97 -8.44
C ALA A 7 3.31 14.83 -7.91
N LEU A 8 4.18 14.27 -8.75
CA LEU A 8 5.10 13.19 -8.37
C LEU A 8 6.34 13.66 -7.59
N ARG A 9 6.68 14.96 -7.64
CA ARG A 9 7.80 15.55 -6.88
C ARG A 9 9.14 14.80 -7.07
N GLY A 10 9.40 14.37 -8.31
CA GLY A 10 10.62 13.64 -8.68
C GLY A 10 10.63 12.15 -8.32
N TRP A 11 9.52 11.60 -7.81
CA TRP A 11 9.38 10.15 -7.62
C TRP A 11 8.84 9.50 -8.89
N SER A 12 9.12 8.20 -9.07
CA SER A 12 8.39 7.42 -10.06
C SER A 12 6.93 7.26 -9.61
N LYS A 13 6.03 7.08 -10.57
CA LYS A 13 4.63 6.85 -10.29
C LYS A 13 4.45 5.57 -9.46
N GLU A 14 5.14 4.49 -9.78
CA GLU A 14 5.05 3.20 -9.07
C GLU A 14 5.39 3.36 -7.58
N ARG A 15 6.41 4.16 -7.27
CA ARG A 15 6.78 4.46 -5.89
C ARG A 15 5.70 5.27 -5.18
N ALA A 16 5.20 6.32 -5.81
CA ALA A 16 4.20 7.21 -5.22
C ALA A 16 2.82 6.53 -5.08
N GLU A 17 2.47 5.65 -6.01
CA GLU A 17 1.20 4.88 -6.07
C GLU A 17 0.96 4.06 -4.79
N LEU A 18 2.03 3.56 -4.15
CA LEU A 18 1.91 2.78 -2.92
C LEU A 18 1.40 3.60 -1.74
N TYR A 19 1.63 4.91 -1.70
CA TYR A 19 1.24 5.73 -0.57
C TYR A 19 -0.26 5.99 -0.57
N GLY A 20 -0.87 6.01 0.62
CA GLY A 20 -2.28 6.30 0.82
C GLY A 20 -3.24 5.15 0.50
N LYS A 21 -2.77 4.05 -0.06
CA LYS A 21 -3.59 2.85 -0.35
C LYS A 21 -4.06 2.14 0.92
N PRO A 22 -5.13 1.32 0.87
CA PRO A 22 -5.68 0.71 2.07
C PRO A 22 -4.69 -0.24 2.74
N HIS A 23 -4.80 -0.36 4.05
CA HIS A 23 -4.05 -1.35 4.82
C HIS A 23 -4.58 -2.77 4.57
N LEU A 24 -3.78 -3.78 4.90
CA LEU A 24 -4.19 -5.19 4.83
C LEU A 24 -3.95 -5.86 6.19
N GLY A 25 -5.01 -5.95 6.99
CA GLY A 25 -4.95 -6.59 8.28
C GLY A 25 -4.19 -5.85 9.37
N ALA A 26 -3.87 -4.57 9.18
CA ALA A 26 -3.15 -3.73 10.13
C ALA A 26 -3.69 -2.29 10.08
N ARG A 27 -3.32 -1.47 11.06
CA ARG A 27 -3.61 -0.04 11.03
C ARG A 27 -2.61 0.79 11.82
N TYR A 28 -2.55 2.08 11.51
CA TYR A 28 -1.97 3.06 12.42
C TYR A 28 -2.93 3.34 13.57
N THR A 29 -2.40 3.52 14.79
CA THR A 29 -3.19 3.80 16.00
C THR A 29 -3.06 5.26 16.43
N ARG A 30 -1.83 5.73 16.63
CA ARG A 30 -1.52 7.14 16.91
C ARG A 30 -0.12 7.49 16.42
N GLY A 31 0.00 8.58 15.66
CA GLY A 31 1.29 9.04 15.17
C GLY A 31 2.04 7.95 14.40
N ALA A 32 3.22 7.56 14.88
CA ALA A 32 4.04 6.52 14.26
C ALA A 32 3.66 5.09 14.65
N SER A 33 2.80 4.91 15.66
CA SER A 33 2.43 3.60 16.20
C SER A 33 1.39 2.89 15.33
N TYR A 34 1.43 1.57 15.33
CA TYR A 34 0.58 0.70 14.54
C TYR A 34 0.37 -0.66 15.21
N GLU A 35 -0.68 -1.36 14.80
CA GLU A 35 -1.04 -2.68 15.30
C GLU A 35 -1.57 -3.58 14.18
N ALA A 36 -1.44 -4.89 14.39
CA ALA A 36 -2.06 -5.90 13.54
C ALA A 36 -3.51 -6.13 14.01
N LEU A 37 -4.43 -6.20 13.07
CA LEU A 37 -5.86 -6.44 13.29
C LEU A 37 -6.26 -7.89 13.02
N GLN A 38 -5.43 -8.65 12.30
CA GLN A 38 -5.69 -10.04 11.99
C GLN A 38 -4.58 -10.97 12.50
N GLN A 39 -4.97 -12.21 12.83
CA GLN A 39 -4.06 -13.24 13.33
C GLN A 39 -3.33 -14.00 12.22
N ARG A 40 -3.73 -13.84 10.96
CA ARG A 40 -3.16 -14.54 9.80
C ARG A 40 -2.37 -13.58 8.92
N CYS A 41 -1.26 -14.06 8.37
CA CYS A 41 -0.42 -13.35 7.42
C CYS A 41 -1.24 -13.05 6.19
N ALA A 42 -1.26 -11.79 5.80
CA ALA A 42 -2.01 -11.35 4.64
C ALA A 42 -1.54 -12.00 3.34
N VAL A 43 -0.28 -12.47 3.26
CA VAL A 43 0.26 -13.12 2.06
C VAL A 43 0.06 -14.63 2.07
N CYS A 44 0.51 -15.33 3.11
CA CYS A 44 0.56 -16.81 3.10
C CYS A 44 -0.38 -17.51 4.10
N GLY A 45 -1.22 -16.77 4.84
CA GLY A 45 -2.20 -17.34 5.79
C GLY A 45 -1.64 -17.95 7.08
N ARG A 46 -0.31 -18.11 7.21
CA ARG A 46 0.38 -18.49 8.47
C ARG A 46 0.15 -17.45 9.57
N ARG A 47 0.44 -17.74 10.85
CA ARG A 47 0.25 -16.76 11.94
C ARG A 47 1.00 -15.44 11.67
N ALA A 48 0.29 -14.32 11.73
CA ALA A 48 0.88 -12.99 11.67
C ALA A 48 1.60 -12.68 12.98
N GLY A 49 2.79 -12.09 12.88
CA GLY A 49 3.63 -11.72 14.02
C GLY A 49 4.13 -10.28 13.97
N SER A 50 3.88 -9.55 12.88
CA SER A 50 4.37 -8.18 12.71
C SER A 50 3.52 -7.37 11.73
N CYS A 51 3.68 -6.04 11.79
CA CYS A 51 3.21 -5.12 10.75
C CYS A 51 4.38 -4.67 9.88
N HIS A 52 4.15 -4.60 8.57
CA HIS A 52 5.14 -4.21 7.57
C HIS A 52 4.68 -2.97 6.79
N HIS A 53 5.56 -2.01 6.58
CA HIS A 53 5.31 -0.85 5.72
C HIS A 53 5.55 -1.23 4.26
N VAL A 54 4.51 -1.18 3.43
CA VAL A 54 4.61 -1.61 2.03
C VAL A 54 5.61 -0.76 1.23
N ALA A 55 5.46 0.57 1.28
CA ALA A 55 6.47 1.48 0.78
C ALA A 55 7.69 1.51 1.72
N ARG A 56 8.89 1.45 1.15
CA ARG A 56 10.15 1.36 1.90
C ARG A 56 10.34 2.57 2.79
N ARG A 57 10.76 2.37 4.04
CA ARG A 57 10.96 3.48 4.99
C ARG A 57 12.02 4.48 4.52
N SER A 58 13.04 4.03 3.80
CA SER A 58 14.08 4.89 3.22
C SER A 58 13.56 5.85 2.15
N TRP A 59 12.35 5.61 1.62
CA TRP A 59 11.70 6.52 0.68
C TRP A 59 11.04 7.72 1.36
N GLY A 60 10.91 7.71 2.68
CA GLY A 60 10.26 8.77 3.44
C GLY A 60 8.98 8.27 4.13
N ARG A 61 8.64 8.93 5.24
CA ARG A 61 7.51 8.56 6.10
C ARG A 61 6.16 8.93 5.50
N SER A 62 6.11 9.99 4.71
CA SER A 62 4.94 10.43 3.97
C SER A 62 5.31 10.88 2.56
N PHE A 63 4.29 10.94 1.72
CA PHE A 63 4.32 11.51 0.38
C PHE A 63 3.21 12.56 0.31
N ARG A 64 3.59 13.81 0.07
CA ARG A 64 2.64 14.91 -0.13
C ARG A 64 2.18 14.93 -1.58
N LEU A 65 0.93 14.59 -1.81
CA LEU A 65 0.28 14.65 -3.11
C LEU A 65 -0.53 15.94 -3.23
N VAL A 66 -0.23 16.76 -4.24
CA VAL A 66 -1.01 17.96 -4.59
C VAL A 66 -1.84 17.64 -5.82
N THR A 67 -3.14 17.85 -5.73
CA THR A 67 -4.12 17.49 -6.77
C THR A 67 -5.08 18.66 -7.00
N PRO A 68 -5.83 18.67 -8.12
CA PRO A 68 -6.92 19.62 -8.32
C PRO A 68 -7.97 19.61 -7.21
N ASN A 69 -8.20 18.45 -6.57
CA ASN A 69 -9.20 18.28 -5.50
C ASN A 69 -8.63 18.42 -4.08
N GLY A 70 -7.39 18.89 -3.91
CA GLY A 70 -6.80 19.16 -2.60
C GLY A 70 -5.35 18.70 -2.45
N THR A 71 -4.82 18.88 -1.23
CA THR A 71 -3.49 18.44 -0.83
C THR A 71 -3.60 17.36 0.23
N TRP A 72 -2.87 16.26 0.04
CA TRP A 72 -2.98 15.07 0.87
C TRP A 72 -1.60 14.61 1.37
N GLU A 73 -1.47 14.40 2.68
CA GLU A 73 -0.29 13.74 3.27
C GLU A 73 -0.55 12.24 3.34
N LEU A 74 0.03 11.50 2.40
CA LEU A 74 -0.17 10.07 2.26
C LEU A 74 0.94 9.31 2.99
N ARG A 75 0.62 8.20 3.65
CA ARG A 75 1.62 7.35 4.31
C ARG A 75 1.73 6.00 3.61
N SER A 76 2.77 5.25 3.96
CA SER A 76 2.90 3.87 3.52
C SER A 76 1.79 3.01 4.15
N PRO A 77 1.09 2.15 3.40
CA PRO A 77 0.14 1.20 3.96
C PRO A 77 0.85 0.14 4.79
N LEU A 78 0.09 -0.49 5.68
CA LEU A 78 0.57 -1.53 6.57
C LEU A 78 -0.05 -2.87 6.23
N PHE A 79 0.79 -3.90 6.16
CA PHE A 79 0.34 -5.31 6.04
C PHE A 79 0.65 -6.06 7.33
N ALA A 80 -0.30 -6.87 7.82
CA ALA A 80 -0.04 -7.86 8.87
C ALA A 80 0.59 -9.11 8.27
N LEU A 81 1.84 -9.40 8.62
CA LEU A 81 2.64 -10.46 8.01
C LEU A 81 3.18 -11.45 9.04
N CYS A 82 3.49 -12.67 8.59
CA CYS A 82 4.29 -13.61 9.37
C CYS A 82 5.78 -13.24 9.32
N GLY A 83 6.50 -13.62 10.37
CA GLY A 83 7.91 -13.30 10.55
C GLY A 83 8.14 -11.84 10.95
N SER A 84 9.40 -11.50 11.14
CA SER A 84 9.91 -10.17 11.52
C SER A 84 11.34 -10.02 11.04
N GLY A 85 11.78 -8.79 10.77
CA GLY A 85 13.11 -8.52 10.24
C GLY A 85 13.33 -9.25 8.91
N THR A 86 14.22 -10.23 8.88
CA THR A 86 14.57 -11.00 7.66
C THR A 86 13.83 -12.34 7.55
N THR A 87 12.83 -12.60 8.40
CA THR A 87 12.11 -13.90 8.42
C THR A 87 10.69 -13.81 7.86
N GLY A 88 10.18 -14.93 7.32
CA GLY A 88 8.81 -15.04 6.81
C GLY A 88 8.51 -14.11 5.63
N CYS A 89 7.22 -13.85 5.38
CA CYS A 89 6.81 -12.90 4.33
C CYS A 89 7.29 -11.48 4.64
N HIS A 90 7.46 -11.13 5.93
CA HIS A 90 8.06 -9.86 6.31
C HIS A 90 9.49 -9.71 5.73
N GLY A 91 10.33 -10.74 5.91
CA GLY A 91 11.68 -10.80 5.33
C GLY A 91 11.68 -10.73 3.80
N GLY A 92 10.74 -11.43 3.17
CA GLY A 92 10.56 -11.42 1.72
C GLY A 92 10.36 -10.02 1.14
N PHE A 93 9.65 -9.12 1.82
CA PHE A 93 9.53 -7.74 1.35
C PHE A 93 10.83 -6.94 1.51
N HIS A 94 11.63 -7.18 2.55
CA HIS A 94 12.90 -6.46 2.76
C HIS A 94 13.98 -6.89 1.77
N ASP A 95 14.08 -8.19 1.48
CA ASP A 95 15.10 -8.74 0.59
C ASP A 95 14.67 -8.75 -0.90
N GLY A 96 13.49 -8.22 -1.21
CA GLY A 96 12.92 -8.21 -2.56
C GLY A 96 12.47 -9.60 -3.04
N GLY A 97 12.32 -10.57 -2.15
CA GLY A 97 11.63 -11.84 -2.35
C GLY A 97 10.14 -11.68 -2.68
N LEU A 98 9.52 -10.60 -2.18
CA LEU A 98 8.13 -10.24 -2.39
C LEU A 98 8.01 -8.77 -2.79
N ARG A 99 7.11 -8.49 -3.73
CA ARG A 99 6.75 -7.14 -4.16
C ARG A 99 5.24 -6.96 -4.06
N ALA A 100 4.81 -5.77 -3.65
CA ALA A 100 3.41 -5.40 -3.62
C ALA A 100 3.17 -4.24 -4.57
N GLU A 101 2.06 -4.31 -5.29
CA GLU A 101 1.59 -3.29 -6.23
C GLU A 101 0.10 -3.08 -6.04
N TRP A 102 -0.34 -1.83 -6.18
CA TRP A 102 -1.77 -1.55 -6.26
C TRP A 102 -2.21 -1.66 -7.70
N SER A 103 -3.18 -2.53 -7.96
CA SER A 103 -3.81 -2.70 -9.27
C SER A 103 -5.20 -2.09 -9.26
N TRP A 104 -5.37 -1.01 -10.02
CA TRP A 104 -6.68 -0.41 -10.24
C TRP A 104 -7.54 -1.31 -11.12
N ARG A 105 -8.82 -1.48 -10.78
CA ARG A 105 -9.78 -2.24 -11.60
C ARG A 105 -10.10 -1.56 -12.94
N SER A 106 -9.91 -0.25 -13.02
CA SER A 106 -10.10 0.56 -14.23
C SER A 106 -9.20 1.79 -14.21
N SER A 107 -8.80 2.27 -15.38
CA SER A 107 -8.04 3.52 -15.52
C SER A 107 -8.81 4.74 -15.03
N VAL A 108 -10.15 4.70 -15.03
CA VAL A 108 -11.00 5.77 -14.49
C VAL A 108 -10.79 5.94 -12.99
N TYR A 109 -10.61 4.83 -12.27
CA TYR A 109 -10.37 4.88 -10.82
C TYR A 109 -8.95 5.31 -10.49
N GLU A 110 -7.99 4.91 -11.32
CA GLU A 110 -6.63 5.44 -11.26
C GLU A 110 -6.64 6.97 -11.41
N GLU A 111 -7.35 7.48 -12.42
CA GLU A 111 -7.48 8.92 -12.63
C GLU A 111 -8.18 9.62 -11.46
N ALA A 112 -9.26 9.06 -10.94
CA ALA A 112 -9.97 9.60 -9.78
C ALA A 112 -9.09 9.64 -8.50
N TRP A 113 -8.14 8.72 -8.36
CA TRP A 113 -7.15 8.77 -7.29
C TRP A 113 -6.16 9.93 -7.49
N TRP A 114 -5.56 10.02 -8.67
CA TRP A 114 -4.53 11.01 -8.97
C TRP A 114 -5.09 12.43 -9.12
N SER A 115 -6.37 12.58 -9.46
CA SER A 115 -7.10 13.86 -9.41
C SER A 115 -7.44 14.28 -7.97
N GLY A 116 -7.33 13.36 -7.01
CA GLY A 116 -7.71 13.54 -5.61
C GLY A 116 -9.19 13.39 -5.31
N GLU A 117 -10.01 12.98 -6.28
CA GLU A 117 -11.45 12.76 -6.11
C GLU A 117 -11.74 11.64 -5.09
N LEU A 118 -11.12 10.47 -5.27
CA LEU A 118 -11.26 9.36 -4.31
C LEU A 118 -10.64 9.70 -2.95
N LEU A 119 -9.58 10.51 -2.93
CA LEU A 119 -8.97 10.98 -1.68
C LEU A 119 -9.89 11.93 -0.92
N ARG A 120 -10.67 12.75 -1.63
CA ARG A 120 -11.67 13.63 -1.02
C ARG A 120 -12.85 12.86 -0.45
N GLU A 121 -13.29 11.81 -1.13
CA GLU A 121 -14.43 10.99 -0.70
C GLU A 121 -14.09 10.11 0.50
N TYR A 122 -12.96 9.39 0.44
CA TYR A 122 -12.64 8.34 1.40
C TYR A 122 -11.51 8.71 2.39
N GLY A 123 -10.65 9.65 2.00
CA GLY A 123 -9.38 9.89 2.69
C GLY A 123 -8.34 8.78 2.44
N PRO A 124 -7.09 8.98 2.88
CA PRO A 124 -6.04 7.99 2.76
C PRO A 124 -6.33 6.75 3.62
N HIS A 125 -5.89 5.59 3.14
CA HIS A 125 -5.97 4.28 3.80
C HIS A 125 -7.37 3.70 4.00
N HIS A 126 -8.40 4.36 3.48
CA HIS A 126 -9.77 3.92 3.68
C HIS A 126 -10.04 2.56 3.02
N PRO A 127 -10.67 1.59 3.73
CA PRO A 127 -10.96 0.26 3.18
C PRO A 127 -11.85 0.27 1.94
N GLY A 128 -12.72 1.26 1.77
CA GLY A 128 -13.57 1.41 0.57
C GLY A 128 -12.80 1.50 -0.75
N LEU A 129 -11.48 1.79 -0.71
CA LEU A 129 -10.63 1.74 -1.89
C LEU A 129 -10.53 0.34 -2.54
N TYR A 130 -10.82 -0.73 -1.80
CA TYR A 130 -10.88 -2.11 -2.35
C TYR A 130 -12.00 -2.32 -3.38
N GLU A 131 -13.01 -1.44 -3.44
CA GLU A 131 -14.02 -1.48 -4.49
C GLU A 131 -13.45 -1.07 -5.86
N TYR A 132 -12.35 -0.30 -5.86
CA TYR A 132 -11.76 0.33 -7.04
C TYR A 132 -10.45 -0.31 -7.48
N GLY A 133 -9.84 -1.14 -6.64
CA GLY A 133 -8.55 -1.76 -6.89
C GLY A 133 -8.26 -2.87 -5.89
N ARG A 134 -7.09 -3.49 -6.03
CA ARG A 134 -6.63 -4.52 -5.10
C ARG A 134 -5.12 -4.51 -4.98
N TRP A 135 -4.61 -5.09 -3.90
CA TRP A 135 -3.20 -5.41 -3.80
C TRP A 135 -2.87 -6.65 -4.62
N LEU A 136 -1.84 -6.55 -5.46
CA LEU A 136 -1.15 -7.69 -6.05
C LEU A 136 0.14 -7.87 -5.27
N VAL A 137 0.39 -9.09 -4.80
CA VAL A 137 1.68 -9.45 -4.20
C VAL A 137 2.29 -10.55 -5.06
N THR A 138 3.50 -10.34 -5.55
CA THR A 138 4.22 -11.32 -6.37
C THR A 138 5.53 -11.73 -5.73
N ASP A 139 5.99 -12.94 -6.01
CA ASP A 139 7.37 -13.36 -5.72
C ASP A 139 8.36 -12.85 -6.78
N ARG A 140 9.63 -13.28 -6.68
CA ARG A 140 10.70 -12.89 -7.62
C ARG A 140 10.50 -13.41 -9.03
N ASP A 141 9.78 -14.51 -9.18
CA ASP A 141 9.48 -15.14 -10.46
C ASP A 141 8.21 -14.56 -11.09
N GLY A 142 7.54 -13.63 -10.38
CA GLY A 142 6.32 -12.98 -10.82
C GLY A 142 5.05 -13.76 -10.50
N ASN A 143 5.13 -14.85 -9.71
CA ASN A 143 3.97 -15.61 -9.32
C ASN A 143 3.13 -14.81 -8.31
N GLU A 144 1.83 -14.72 -8.54
CA GLU A 144 0.90 -14.07 -7.61
C GLU A 144 0.78 -14.90 -6.32
N MET A 145 1.17 -14.29 -5.21
CA MET A 145 1.20 -14.88 -3.88
C MET A 145 -0.06 -14.56 -3.06
N PHE A 146 -0.83 -13.55 -3.46
CA PHE A 146 -2.03 -13.10 -2.76
C PHE A 146 -3.28 -13.47 -3.54
N ARG A 147 -4.08 -14.40 -3.00
CA ARG A 147 -5.49 -14.52 -3.36
C ARG A 147 -6.30 -13.82 -2.28
N GLU A 148 -7.00 -12.76 -2.64
CA GLU A 148 -7.99 -12.10 -1.80
C GLU A 148 -8.90 -13.20 -1.21
N ALA A 149 -8.91 -13.36 0.11
CA ALA A 149 -9.87 -14.24 0.76
C ALA A 149 -11.21 -13.50 0.74
N MET A 150 -12.11 -13.94 -0.15
CA MET A 150 -13.53 -13.56 -0.09
C MET A 150 -14.14 -14.01 1.23
#